data_AF-A0AAG5DI98-F1
#
_entry.id   AF-A0AAG5DI98-F1
#
_cell.length_a   1.000
_cell.length_b   1.000
_cell.length_c   1.000
_cell.angle_alpha   90.00
_cell.angle_beta   90.00
_cell.angle_gamma   90.00
#
_symmetry.space_group_name_H-M   'P 1'
#
loop_
_entity.id
_entity.type
_entity.pdbx_description
1 polymer ?
#
loop_
_entity_poly.entity_id
_entity_poly.type
_entity_poly.pdbx_seq_one_letter_code
_entity_poly.pdbx_strand_id
1 'polypeptide(L)'
;MVVPDRVPIGQMSVVRIVIKTLPELPHNAQHRCVFGNATPIHANVMKEGLLCTTSPVNERPTIGDGLDHVLVPLSVRNSETNKDFVSRSLAFYDCT
;
A
#
# COMPACT_ATOMS: atom_id res chain seq x y z
N MET A 1 -8.40 0.15 -7.67
CA MET A 1 -9.10 0.85 -6.56
C MET A 1 -8.46 0.40 -5.27
N VAL A 2 -8.38 1.23 -4.23
CA VAL A 2 -7.88 0.84 -2.90
C VAL A 2 -9.05 0.84 -1.93
N VAL A 3 -9.17 -0.19 -1.09
CA VAL A 3 -10.27 -0.32 -0.12
C VAL A 3 -9.72 -0.81 1.23
N PRO A 4 -9.90 -0.05 2.32
CA PRO A 4 -10.33 1.36 2.34
C PRO A 4 -9.28 2.27 1.68
N ASP A 5 -9.70 3.44 1.20
CA ASP A 5 -8.82 4.47 0.61
C ASP A 5 -8.33 5.51 1.63
N ARG A 6 -8.85 5.45 2.87
CA ARG A 6 -8.40 6.24 4.01
C ARG A 6 -8.24 5.34 5.24
N VAL A 7 -7.15 5.50 5.98
CA VAL A 7 -6.84 4.70 7.19
C VAL A 7 -6.23 5.59 8.30
N PRO A 8 -6.44 5.27 9.60
CA PRO A 8 -5.87 6.06 10.69
C PRO A 8 -4.33 6.03 10.68
N ILE A 9 -3.69 7.17 10.88
CA ILE A 9 -2.22 7.31 10.88
C ILE A 9 -1.55 6.59 12.05
N GLY A 10 -2.22 6.48 13.20
CA GLY A 10 -1.68 5.86 14.41
C GLY A 10 -1.96 4.36 14.57
N GLN A 11 -2.66 3.72 13.63
CA GLN A 11 -3.11 2.33 13.77
C GLN A 11 -2.72 1.46 12.57
N MET A 12 -2.47 0.18 12.81
CA MET A 12 -2.32 -0.80 11.74
C MET A 12 -3.68 -1.07 11.10
N SER A 13 -3.71 -1.11 9.77
CA SER A 13 -4.91 -1.42 8.98
C SER A 13 -4.56 -2.42 7.89
N VAL A 14 -5.59 -3.06 7.32
CA VAL A 14 -5.45 -3.90 6.14
C VAL A 14 -6.11 -3.20 4.97
N VAL A 15 -5.38 -3.08 3.87
CA VAL A 15 -5.84 -2.46 2.63
C VAL A 15 -5.85 -3.50 1.51
N ARG A 16 -6.87 -3.42 0.67
CA ARG A 16 -7.01 -4.23 -0.54
C ARG A 16 -6.85 -3.36 -1.77
N ILE A 17 -5.92 -3.73 -2.64
CA ILE A 17 -5.72 -3.13 -3.95
C ILE A 17 -6.46 -3.99 -4.98
N VAL A 18 -7.58 -3.48 -5.49
CA VAL A 18 -8.38 -4.14 -6.53
C VAL A 18 -7.70 -3.98 -7.88
N ILE A 19 -7.26 -5.10 -8.45
CA ILE A 19 -6.54 -5.20 -9.73
C ILE A 19 -7.19 -6.35 -10.52
N LYS A 20 -7.63 -6.08 -11.76
CA LYS A 20 -8.35 -7.06 -12.59
C LYS A 20 -7.42 -8.17 -13.13
N THR A 21 -6.18 -7.82 -13.42
CA THR A 21 -5.19 -8.75 -14.00
C THR A 21 -3.86 -8.49 -13.34
N LEU A 22 -3.35 -9.46 -12.59
CA LEU A 22 -2.01 -9.44 -12.03
C LEU A 22 -1.04 -10.03 -13.06
N PRO A 23 0.15 -9.42 -13.29
CA PRO A 23 1.18 -10.05 -14.08
C PRO A 23 1.56 -11.41 -13.50
N GLU A 24 1.80 -12.39 -14.35
CA GLU A 24 2.35 -13.67 -13.90
C GLU A 24 3.73 -13.46 -13.27
N LEU A 25 3.96 -14.14 -12.14
CA LEU A 25 5.22 -14.11 -11.43
C LEU A 25 6.01 -15.39 -11.78
N PRO A 26 7.30 -15.29 -12.13
CA PRO A 26 8.13 -16.48 -12.27
C PRO A 26 8.33 -17.19 -10.93
N HIS A 27 8.88 -18.41 -10.98
CA HIS A 27 9.08 -19.24 -9.79
C HIS A 27 9.81 -18.45 -8.67
N ASN A 28 9.19 -18.37 -7.49
CA ASN A 28 9.62 -17.66 -6.27
C ASN A 28 9.50 -16.14 -6.24
N ALA A 29 9.03 -15.48 -7.30
CA ALA A 29 8.75 -14.05 -7.24
C ALA A 29 7.46 -13.77 -6.45
N GLN A 30 7.35 -12.58 -5.85
CA GLN A 30 6.25 -12.16 -5.02
C GLN A 30 5.82 -10.74 -5.36
N HIS A 31 4.53 -10.44 -5.18
CA HIS A 31 4.04 -9.07 -5.16
C HIS A 31 4.29 -8.44 -3.78
N ARG A 32 4.68 -7.17 -3.77
CA ARG A 32 4.84 -6.37 -2.55
C ARG A 32 4.08 -5.06 -2.66
N CYS A 33 3.45 -4.64 -1.57
CA CYS A 33 2.89 -3.30 -1.44
C CYS A 33 3.97 -2.32 -0.95
N VAL A 34 4.06 -1.18 -1.59
CA VAL A 34 5.01 -0.11 -1.26
C VAL A 34 4.21 1.14 -0.94
N PHE A 35 4.37 1.68 0.27
CA PHE A 35 3.65 2.87 0.75
C PHE A 35 4.62 4.05 0.76
N GLY A 36 4.65 4.86 -0.30
CA GLY A 36 5.60 5.95 -0.44
C GLY A 36 7.04 5.43 -0.42
N ASN A 37 7.80 5.89 0.57
CA ASN A 37 9.20 5.49 0.78
C ASN A 37 9.36 4.41 1.87
N ALA A 38 8.26 3.86 2.39
CA ALA A 38 8.29 2.83 3.42
C ALA A 38 8.81 1.49 2.86
N THR A 39 9.24 0.63 3.78
CA THR A 39 9.70 -0.73 3.49
C THR A 39 8.61 -1.53 2.75
N PRO A 40 8.94 -2.22 1.65
CA PRO A 40 7.97 -3.05 0.93
C PRO A 40 7.38 -4.18 1.80
N ILE A 41 6.06 -4.34 1.76
CA ILE A 41 5.30 -5.31 2.55
C ILE A 41 4.85 -6.46 1.66
N HIS A 42 4.90 -7.69 2.17
CA HIS A 42 4.40 -8.85 1.43
C HIS A 42 2.90 -8.70 1.13
N ALA A 43 2.53 -8.94 -0.14
CA ALA A 43 1.14 -8.87 -0.57
C ALA A 43 0.55 -10.28 -0.66
N ASN A 44 -0.60 -10.48 -0.02
CA ASN A 44 -1.36 -11.72 -0.16
C ASN A 44 -2.20 -11.63 -1.44
N VAL A 45 -1.97 -12.54 -2.37
CA VAL A 45 -2.72 -12.60 -3.63
C VAL A 45 -4.13 -13.12 -3.37
N MET A 46 -5.12 -12.37 -3.84
CA MET A 46 -6.53 -12.75 -3.80
C MET A 46 -7.08 -12.84 -5.23
N LYS A 47 -8.22 -13.50 -5.38
CA LYS A 47 -8.92 -13.63 -6.67
C LYS A 47 -9.18 -12.26 -7.35
N GLU A 48 -9.44 -11.22 -6.56
CA GLU A 48 -9.83 -9.89 -7.02
C GLU A 48 -8.87 -8.78 -6.56
N GLY A 49 -7.57 -9.10 -6.47
CA GLY A 49 -6.52 -8.12 -6.18
C GLY A 49 -5.48 -8.59 -5.17
N LEU A 50 -4.91 -7.63 -4.43
CA LEU A 50 -3.86 -7.87 -3.44
C LEU A 50 -4.27 -7.33 -2.07
N LEU A 51 -3.97 -8.07 -1.02
CA LEU A 51 -4.22 -7.68 0.37
C LEU A 51 -2.90 -7.40 1.08
N CYS A 52 -2.80 -6.26 1.75
CA CYS A 52 -1.60 -5.84 2.45
C CYS A 52 -1.94 -5.21 3.80
N THR A 53 -1.11 -5.46 4.81
CA THR A 53 -1.08 -4.60 6.00
C THR A 53 -0.47 -3.24 5.61
N THR A 54 -0.91 -2.17 6.26
CA THR A 54 -0.32 -0.82 6.10
C THR A 54 1.13 -0.77 6.60
N SER A 55 1.89 0.23 6.15
CA SER A 55 3.24 0.49 6.68
C SER A 55 3.28 0.64 8.20
N PRO A 56 4.42 0.27 8.83
CA PRO A 56 4.68 0.56 10.24
C PRO A 56 4.46 2.04 10.55
N VAL A 57 3.91 2.35 11.73
CA VAL A 57 3.56 3.73 12.11
C VAL A 57 4.76 4.67 12.05
N ASN A 58 5.95 4.19 12.42
CA ASN A 58 7.20 4.93 12.40
C ASN A 58 7.77 5.21 10.98
N GLU A 59 7.23 4.58 9.94
CA GLU A 59 7.63 4.79 8.54
C GLU A 59 6.59 5.60 7.74
N ARG A 60 5.52 6.06 8.40
CA ARG A 60 4.48 6.89 7.77
C ARG A 60 4.94 8.35 7.71
N PRO A 61 4.61 9.08 6.64
CA PRO A 61 4.86 10.52 6.60
C PRO A 61 3.99 11.23 7.64
N THR A 62 4.50 12.34 8.17
CA THR A 62 3.75 13.21 9.08
C THR A 62 2.65 13.94 8.33
N ILE A 63 1.53 14.18 9.00
CA ILE A 63 0.50 15.09 8.50
C ILE A 63 1.02 16.52 8.69
N GLY A 64 0.91 17.35 7.65
CA GLY A 64 1.38 18.73 7.69
C GLY A 64 0.48 19.60 8.56
N ASP A 65 1.03 20.72 9.05
CA ASP A 65 0.28 21.65 9.91
C ASP A 65 -1.00 22.15 9.20
N GLY A 66 -2.13 22.07 9.90
CA GLY A 66 -3.44 22.48 9.38
C GLY A 66 -4.09 21.50 8.40
N LEU A 67 -3.51 20.31 8.19
CA LEU A 67 -4.10 19.22 7.40
C LEU A 67 -4.69 18.14 8.33
N ASP A 68 -5.74 17.46 7.86
CA ASP A 68 -6.35 16.30 8.54
C ASP A 68 -5.79 14.96 8.03
N HIS A 69 -5.06 14.98 6.90
CA HIS A 69 -4.51 13.78 6.28
C HIS A 69 -3.27 14.05 5.42
N VAL A 70 -2.57 12.97 5.10
CA VAL A 70 -1.48 12.93 4.11
C VAL A 70 -1.75 11.82 3.09
N LEU A 71 -1.57 12.15 1.80
CA LEU A 71 -1.71 11.19 0.71
C LEU A 71 -0.38 10.48 0.46
N VAL A 72 -0.42 9.15 0.43
CA VAL A 72 0.72 8.29 0.19
C VAL A 72 0.46 7.43 -1.04
N PRO A 73 1.41 7.35 -2.00
CA PRO A 73 1.26 6.43 -3.12
C PRO A 73 1.43 4.99 -2.61
N LEU A 74 0.38 4.19 -2.79
CA LEU A 74 0.38 2.75 -2.60
C LEU A 74 0.65 2.09 -3.95
N SER A 75 1.86 1.59 -4.10
CA SER A 75 2.34 0.91 -5.31
C SER A 75 2.44 -0.59 -5.13
N VAL A 76 2.31 -1.34 -6.22
CA VAL A 76 2.57 -2.78 -6.27
C VAL A 76 3.87 -3.04 -7.01
N ARG A 77 4.81 -3.69 -6.33
CA ARG A 77 6.14 -4.02 -6.81
C ARG A 77 6.27 -5.52 -7.07
N ASN A 78 6.88 -5.89 -8.19
CA ASN A 78 7.40 -7.24 -8.39
C ASN A 78 8.76 -7.38 -7.69
N SER A 79 8.92 -8.35 -6.80
CA SER A 79 10.16 -8.58 -6.05
C SER A 79 11.35 -9.00 -6.92
N GLU A 80 11.12 -9.58 -8.09
CA GLU A 80 12.17 -10.00 -9.03
C GLU A 80 12.80 -8.79 -9.72
N THR A 81 11.97 -7.97 -10.37
CA THR A 81 12.45 -6.84 -11.18
C THR A 81 12.58 -5.54 -10.39
N ASN A 82 12.08 -5.50 -9.14
CA ASN A 82 11.92 -4.29 -8.33
C ASN A 82 11.18 -3.15 -9.05
N LYS A 83 10.28 -3.48 -9.98
CA LYS A 83 9.48 -2.50 -10.73
C LYS A 83 8.08 -2.40 -10.16
N ASP A 84 7.61 -1.16 -10.05
CA ASP A 84 6.24 -0.84 -9.70
C ASP A 84 5.37 -0.84 -10.96
N PHE A 85 4.20 -1.49 -10.91
CA PHE A 85 3.32 -1.61 -12.09
C PHE A 85 1.87 -1.15 -11.83
N VAL A 86 1.51 -0.91 -10.58
CA VAL A 86 0.27 -0.23 -10.18
C VAL A 86 0.63 0.79 -9.11
N SER A 87 0.06 1.99 -9.18
CA SER A 87 0.16 2.99 -8.12
C SER A 87 -1.19 3.69 -7.92
N ARG A 88 -1.63 3.84 -6.67
CA ARG A 88 -2.89 4.49 -6.28
C ARG A 88 -2.67 5.28 -5.00
N SER A 89 -3.47 6.31 -4.75
CA SER A 89 -3.36 7.08 -3.51
C SER A 89 -4.09 6.40 -2.35
N LEU A 90 -3.49 6.46 -1.16
CA LEU A 90 -4.08 6.10 0.12
C LEU A 90 -3.91 7.29 1.07
N ALA A 91 -4.94 7.67 1.82
CA ALA A 91 -4.83 8.71 2.83
C ALA A 91 -4.54 8.10 4.21
N PHE A 92 -3.48 8.56 4.88
CA PHE A 92 -3.36 8.42 6.33
C PHE A 92 -3.96 9.66 6.96
N TYR A 93 -4.94 9.49 7.85
CA TYR A 93 -5.63 10.61 8.52
C TYR A 93 -5.44 10.56 10.02
N ASP A 94 -5.57 11.72 10.66
CA ASP A 94 -5.69 11.85 12.11
C ASP A 94 -7.05 12.47 12.47
N CYS A 95 -7.70 11.94 13.49
CA CYS A 95 -9.00 12.41 13.99
C CYS A 95 -8.94 12.94 15.43
N THR A 96 -7.72 13.14 15.96
CA THR A 96 -7.53 13.77 17.27
C THR A 96 -7.99 15.22 17.31
#